data_AF-A0A1F3C4U1-F1
#
_entry.id   AF-A0A1F3C4U1-F1
#
_cell.length_a   1.000
_cell.length_b   1.000
_cell.length_c   1.000
_cell.angle_alpha   90.00
_cell.angle_beta   90.00
_cell.angle_gamma   90.00
#
_symmetry.space_group_name_H-M   'P 1'
#
loop_
_entity.id
_entity.type
_entity.pdbx_description
1 polymer ?
#
loop_
_entity_poly.entity_id
_entity_poly.type
_entity_poly.pdbx_seq_one_letter_code
_entity_poly.pdbx_strand_id
1 'polypeptide(L)'
;MLGRTESAKVLVRVDEQTAADAPPLRLSVNVGSFSEPERVAPGRYRALYVPPRTRFPQMALVAVWRETGPEARVDFVRFPLLGTTRLAVKAPPGSAVSAKVGPDEFGPVAASAKGKAILPIVAPPGVRQATVVISGGSGPVLREVALEVPPYNRLIAAVVPATAPADGKTPVRLHVFYDVGGAEVPADRVRVTASEGQTTLVEASQGRYSYRYVPTPGSSASEVRFQIAVDGDPAARAGVTLALVAPTPKAASVQAAPVLLPAQVVPERRATLRQAWARFSPSPVLADGVSWATLALELIDEAGKPVEGAQLVLAASAGAFAKVVERGRGRYEASYRAPDRLEATVRLADPGSGFERTIPVPLRVNPGRFLLGPRVGFAHSVGDLSGVRVGIDAWMPVRLGPSLFGLGFSLTRGSAARTVSDPGGSLRSSSSADFYPLAGRLGYELWAGQRLSFVAGLGYTVALAHFTSALGGAASEVGTGPLGFASAAYAIGPGHLFAEASASSVPVAAADFKLEAGGLSLEGGYRLRIF
;
A
#
# COMPACT_ATOMS: atom_id res chain seq x y z
N MET A 1 18.10 -11.09 0.89
CA MET A 1 17.79 -12.42 0.29
C MET A 1 16.30 -12.45 -0.05
N LEU A 2 15.96 -12.78 -1.29
CA LEU A 2 14.56 -12.77 -1.73
C LEU A 2 13.76 -13.87 -1.03
N GLY A 3 12.50 -13.56 -0.66
CA GLY A 3 11.61 -14.47 0.05
C GLY A 3 11.92 -14.70 1.54
N ARG A 4 13.00 -14.12 2.07
CA ARG A 4 13.33 -14.12 3.51
C ARG A 4 13.49 -12.74 4.12
N THR A 5 13.94 -11.75 3.33
CA THR A 5 14.12 -10.38 3.78
C THR A 5 12.86 -9.57 3.42
N GLU A 6 12.15 -9.05 4.41
CA GLU A 6 11.00 -8.16 4.19
C GLU A 6 11.43 -6.74 3.81
N SER A 7 12.48 -6.24 4.43
CA SER A 7 13.08 -4.94 4.12
C SER A 7 14.56 -4.90 4.56
N ALA A 8 15.32 -3.97 3.98
CA ALA A 8 16.73 -3.74 4.32
C ALA A 8 16.99 -2.24 4.50
N LYS A 9 17.66 -1.86 5.59
CA LYS A 9 18.14 -0.49 5.77
C LYS A 9 19.36 -0.27 4.90
N VAL A 10 19.32 0.74 4.05
CA VAL A 10 20.39 1.10 3.13
C VAL A 10 20.97 2.44 3.56
N LEU A 11 22.29 2.49 3.69
CA LEU A 11 23.04 3.72 3.93
C LEU A 11 23.71 4.16 2.63
N VAL A 12 23.24 5.26 2.07
CA VAL A 12 23.83 5.88 0.89
C VAL A 12 24.87 6.90 1.35
N ARG A 13 26.08 6.78 0.81
CA ARG A 13 27.17 7.72 1.03
C ARG A 13 27.37 8.52 -0.25
N VAL A 14 27.31 9.83 -0.14
CA VAL A 14 27.59 10.77 -1.22
C VAL A 14 28.73 11.68 -0.77
N ASP A 15 29.61 12.02 -1.70
CA ASP A 15 30.65 13.01 -1.45
C ASP A 15 29.98 14.39 -1.34
N GLU A 16 29.96 14.95 -0.13
CA GLU A 16 29.24 16.18 0.17
C GLU A 16 30.12 17.05 1.07
N GLN A 17 30.63 18.14 0.50
CA GLN A 17 31.29 19.22 1.24
C GLN A 17 30.21 20.10 1.89
N THR A 18 29.68 19.67 3.04
CA THR A 18 29.18 20.55 4.12
C THR A 18 28.05 21.57 3.86
N ALA A 19 27.32 21.57 2.74
CA ALA A 19 26.19 22.48 2.57
C ALA A 19 24.93 21.96 3.31
N ALA A 20 24.35 22.77 4.20
CA ALA A 20 23.08 22.48 4.87
C ALA A 20 21.87 22.55 3.91
N ASP A 21 22.02 23.26 2.79
CA ASP A 21 20.97 23.55 1.80
C ASP A 21 21.09 22.74 0.49
N ALA A 22 21.78 21.59 0.52
CA ALA A 22 21.91 20.76 -0.66
C ALA A 22 20.53 20.22 -1.12
N PRO A 23 20.20 20.27 -2.42
CA PRO A 23 18.95 19.70 -2.94
C PRO A 23 18.75 18.24 -2.49
N PRO A 24 17.49 17.80 -2.31
CA PRO A 24 17.19 16.48 -1.78
C PRO A 24 17.79 15.39 -2.66
N LEU A 25 18.31 14.34 -2.00
CA LEU A 25 18.80 13.15 -2.68
C LEU A 25 17.61 12.34 -3.19
N ARG A 26 17.65 11.95 -4.46
CA ARG A 26 16.64 11.10 -5.10
C ARG A 26 17.20 9.70 -5.31
N LEU A 27 16.33 8.70 -5.12
CA LEU A 27 16.59 7.30 -5.43
C LEU A 27 15.48 6.79 -6.35
N SER A 28 15.87 6.05 -7.39
CA SER A 28 14.96 5.25 -8.21
C SER A 28 15.52 3.84 -8.36
N VAL A 29 14.66 2.84 -8.48
CA VAL A 29 15.06 1.44 -8.61
C VAL A 29 14.20 0.72 -9.63
N ASN A 30 14.81 -0.15 -10.44
CA ASN A 30 14.09 -0.93 -11.46
C ASN A 30 13.21 -2.04 -10.87
N VAL A 31 13.54 -2.54 -9.68
CA VAL A 31 12.81 -3.61 -9.01
C VAL A 31 12.84 -3.45 -7.48
N GLY A 32 11.68 -3.63 -6.85
CA GLY A 32 11.47 -3.28 -5.44
C GLY A 32 11.10 -1.80 -5.27
N SER A 33 11.29 -1.26 -4.07
CA SER A 33 11.05 0.16 -3.79
C SER A 33 11.96 0.68 -2.68
N PHE A 34 12.20 1.99 -2.68
CA PHE A 34 12.86 2.71 -1.60
C PHE A 34 11.87 3.64 -0.89
N SER A 35 12.04 3.81 0.42
CA SER A 35 11.49 4.97 1.12
C SER A 35 12.18 6.26 0.67
N GLU A 36 11.62 7.42 1.02
CA GLU A 36 12.33 8.69 0.85
C GLU A 36 13.67 8.66 1.62
N PRO A 37 14.78 9.15 1.03
CA PRO A 37 16.07 9.21 1.70
C PRO A 37 16.10 10.26 2.81
N GLU A 38 16.38 9.83 4.02
CA GLU A 38 16.53 10.68 5.20
C GLU A 38 18.01 11.00 5.42
N ARG A 39 18.38 12.28 5.49
CA ARG A 39 19.76 12.67 5.81
C ARG A 39 20.03 12.40 7.29
N VAL A 40 21.02 11.55 7.58
CA VAL A 40 21.40 11.18 8.96
C VAL A 40 22.73 11.79 9.40
N ALA A 41 23.58 12.18 8.46
CA ALA A 41 24.78 13.00 8.68
C ALA A 41 25.18 13.67 7.35
N PRO A 42 26.12 14.64 7.34
CA PRO A 42 26.67 15.18 6.10
C PRO A 42 27.15 14.05 5.17
N GLY A 43 26.68 14.04 3.92
CA GLY A 43 27.01 13.01 2.94
C GLY A 43 26.46 11.61 3.24
N ARG A 44 25.60 11.43 4.27
CA ARG A 44 25.05 10.12 4.66
C ARG A 44 23.54 10.16 4.72
N TYR A 45 22.92 9.29 3.95
CA TYR A 45 21.47 9.17 3.81
C TYR A 45 21.02 7.76 4.14
N ARG A 46 19.93 7.64 4.88
CA ARG A 46 19.28 6.38 5.23
C ARG A 46 18.00 6.25 4.42
N ALA A 47 17.81 5.08 3.79
CA ALA A 47 16.56 4.71 3.16
C ALA A 47 16.21 3.26 3.48
N LEU A 48 14.93 2.92 3.46
CA LEU A 48 14.47 1.55 3.59
C LEU A 48 14.22 0.97 2.19
N TYR A 49 14.92 -0.11 1.84
CA TYR A 49 14.65 -0.87 0.63
C TYR A 49 13.69 -2.02 0.91
N VAL A 50 12.62 -2.12 0.12
CA VAL A 50 11.68 -3.24 0.14
C VAL A 50 11.89 -4.06 -1.15
N PRO A 51 12.41 -5.30 -1.06
CA PRO A 51 12.62 -6.15 -2.23
C PRO A 51 11.29 -6.56 -2.90
N PRO A 52 11.33 -6.98 -4.17
CA PRO A 52 10.16 -7.55 -4.84
C PRO A 52 9.70 -8.84 -4.15
N ARG A 53 8.43 -9.21 -4.36
CA ARG A 53 7.86 -10.48 -3.87
C ARG A 53 8.39 -11.71 -4.60
N THR A 54 9.00 -11.53 -5.77
CA THR A 54 9.58 -12.64 -6.54
C THR A 54 10.79 -13.24 -5.82
N ARG A 55 11.03 -14.53 -6.07
CA ARG A 55 12.07 -15.31 -5.37
C ARG A 55 13.25 -15.71 -6.26
N PHE A 56 13.15 -15.48 -7.57
CA PHE A 56 14.24 -15.75 -8.50
C PHE A 56 15.31 -14.66 -8.40
N PRO A 57 16.59 -15.01 -8.59
CA PRO A 57 17.67 -14.05 -8.48
C PRO A 57 17.64 -13.00 -9.58
N GLN A 58 17.89 -11.74 -9.22
CA GLN A 58 17.88 -10.61 -10.15
C GLN A 58 18.69 -9.42 -9.60
N MET A 59 18.97 -8.43 -10.46
CA MET A 59 19.71 -7.23 -10.08
C MET A 59 18.77 -6.06 -9.82
N ALA A 60 18.84 -5.46 -8.62
CA ALA A 60 18.30 -4.13 -8.39
C ALA A 60 19.32 -3.09 -8.85
N LEU A 61 18.98 -2.34 -9.88
CA LEU A 61 19.73 -1.20 -10.37
C LEU A 61 19.14 0.04 -9.72
N VAL A 62 19.98 0.84 -9.08
CA VAL A 62 19.56 2.03 -8.34
C VAL A 62 20.17 3.26 -9.00
N ALA A 63 19.33 4.21 -9.40
CA ALA A 63 19.77 5.53 -9.84
C ALA A 63 19.77 6.47 -8.64
N VAL A 64 20.86 7.21 -8.44
CA VAL A 64 21.08 8.13 -7.33
C VAL A 64 21.50 9.48 -7.88
N TRP A 65 20.80 10.55 -7.52
CA TRP A 65 21.14 11.91 -7.96
C TRP A 65 20.62 12.98 -7.01
N ARG A 66 21.07 14.21 -7.19
CA ARG A 66 20.48 15.42 -6.59
C ARG A 66 19.81 16.24 -7.68
N GLU A 67 18.70 16.87 -7.34
CA GLU A 67 17.99 17.78 -8.27
C GLU A 67 18.71 19.13 -8.36
N THR A 68 19.88 19.15 -9.03
CA THR A 68 20.66 20.37 -9.28
C THR A 68 20.39 21.00 -10.66
N GLY A 69 19.40 20.48 -11.38
CA GLY A 69 19.00 20.94 -12.72
C GLY A 69 19.32 19.95 -13.85
N PRO A 70 19.34 20.41 -15.11
CA PRO A 70 19.48 19.54 -16.30
C PRO A 70 20.80 18.78 -16.41
N GLU A 71 21.85 19.30 -15.77
CA GLU A 71 23.19 18.71 -15.75
C GLU A 71 23.44 17.91 -14.46
N ALA A 72 22.39 17.60 -13.69
CA ALA A 72 22.51 16.78 -12.49
C ALA A 72 23.17 15.44 -12.82
N ARG A 73 24.23 15.12 -12.08
CA ARG A 73 24.93 13.84 -12.21
C ARG A 73 24.06 12.73 -11.62
N VAL A 74 23.82 11.70 -12.42
CA VAL A 74 23.17 10.45 -11.99
C VAL A 74 24.21 9.36 -11.88
N ASP A 75 24.36 8.80 -10.69
CA ASP A 75 25.18 7.61 -10.46
C ASP A 75 24.29 6.37 -10.36
N PHE A 76 24.79 5.25 -10.88
CA PHE A 76 24.10 3.96 -10.88
C PHE A 76 24.81 2.96 -9.99
N VAL A 77 24.05 2.34 -9.09
CA VAL A 77 24.53 1.32 -8.15
C VAL A 77 23.84 -0.01 -8.44
N ARG A 78 24.61 -1.10 -8.34
CA ARG A 78 24.10 -2.46 -8.47
C ARG A 78 23.88 -3.06 -7.09
N PHE A 79 22.70 -3.62 -6.88
CA PHE A 79 22.33 -4.29 -5.65
C PHE A 79 21.84 -5.72 -5.96
N PRO A 80 22.70 -6.75 -5.77
CA PRO A 80 22.36 -8.12 -6.14
C PRO A 80 21.29 -8.69 -5.20
N LEU A 81 20.17 -9.13 -5.77
CA LEU A 81 19.10 -9.78 -5.03
C LEU A 81 19.24 -11.30 -5.19
N LEU A 82 19.77 -11.95 -4.15
CA LEU A 82 19.95 -13.40 -4.11
C LEU A 82 18.60 -14.12 -4.03
N GLY A 83 18.38 -15.06 -4.95
CA GLY A 83 17.19 -15.91 -4.99
C GLY A 83 17.36 -17.18 -4.18
N THR A 84 16.27 -17.72 -3.65
CA THR A 84 16.27 -19.00 -2.92
C THR A 84 15.41 -20.02 -3.63
N THR A 85 15.93 -21.22 -3.86
CA THR A 85 15.16 -22.32 -4.47
C THR A 85 15.54 -23.67 -3.88
N ARG A 86 14.80 -24.72 -4.25
CA ARG A 86 15.07 -26.10 -3.87
C ARG A 86 15.48 -26.88 -5.10
N LEU A 87 16.76 -27.25 -5.18
CA LEU A 87 17.29 -28.06 -6.27
C LEU A 87 16.99 -29.54 -6.00
N ALA A 88 16.15 -30.15 -6.84
CA ALA A 88 15.86 -31.57 -6.75
C ALA A 88 16.84 -32.37 -7.63
N VAL A 89 17.57 -33.30 -7.02
CA VAL A 89 18.57 -34.12 -7.69
C VAL A 89 18.19 -35.61 -7.55
N LYS A 90 18.29 -36.36 -8.65
CA LYS A 90 18.23 -37.83 -8.63
C LYS A 90 19.62 -38.41 -8.39
N ALA A 91 19.76 -39.21 -7.34
CA ALA A 91 21.01 -39.86 -6.94
C ALA A 91 20.72 -41.26 -6.37
N PRO A 92 21.70 -42.18 -6.32
CA PRO A 92 21.51 -43.48 -5.68
C PRO A 92 21.06 -43.32 -4.21
N PRO A 93 20.17 -44.19 -3.68
CA PRO A 93 19.73 -44.12 -2.30
C PRO A 93 20.90 -44.06 -1.31
N GLY A 94 20.84 -43.16 -0.32
CA GLY A 94 21.89 -42.99 0.69
C GLY A 94 23.12 -42.19 0.24
N SER A 95 23.26 -41.85 -1.04
CA SER A 95 24.37 -41.01 -1.51
C SER A 95 24.29 -39.59 -0.94
N ALA A 96 25.43 -39.01 -0.57
CA ALA A 96 25.57 -37.62 -0.19
C ALA A 96 25.59 -36.74 -1.45
N VAL A 97 24.73 -35.73 -1.51
CA VAL A 97 24.63 -34.80 -2.63
C VAL A 97 24.98 -33.39 -2.16
N SER A 98 25.92 -32.75 -2.83
CA SER A 98 26.23 -31.31 -2.68
C SER A 98 26.09 -30.58 -4.01
N ALA A 99 25.98 -29.25 -3.98
CA ALA A 99 25.89 -28.43 -5.17
C ALA A 99 26.71 -27.16 -5.02
N LYS A 100 27.46 -26.80 -6.07
CA LYS A 100 28.14 -25.52 -6.23
C LYS A 100 27.30 -24.62 -7.14
N VAL A 101 26.94 -23.44 -6.64
CA VAL A 101 26.12 -22.45 -7.35
C VAL A 101 26.85 -21.11 -7.32
N GLY A 102 27.50 -20.75 -8.43
CA GLY A 102 28.41 -19.60 -8.44
C GLY A 102 29.57 -19.81 -7.45
N PRO A 103 29.83 -18.87 -6.53
CA PRO A 103 30.90 -19.01 -5.53
C PRO A 103 30.52 -19.91 -4.35
N ASP A 104 29.24 -20.21 -4.15
CA ASP A 104 28.74 -20.84 -2.94
C ASP A 104 28.56 -22.37 -3.11
N GLU A 105 28.80 -23.11 -2.02
CA GLU A 105 28.58 -24.57 -1.94
C GLU A 105 27.46 -24.90 -0.94
N PHE A 106 26.62 -25.88 -1.29
CA PHE A 106 25.44 -26.28 -0.52
C PHE A 106 25.42 -27.80 -0.30
N GLY A 107 24.96 -28.22 0.88
CA GLY A 107 24.93 -29.63 1.30
C GLY A 107 26.12 -30.00 2.21
N PRO A 108 26.40 -31.31 2.40
CA PRO A 108 25.74 -32.45 1.75
C PRO A 108 24.33 -32.73 2.30
N VAL A 109 23.45 -33.26 1.44
CA VAL A 109 22.14 -33.82 1.80
C VAL A 109 22.08 -35.26 1.31
N ALA A 110 21.69 -36.19 2.18
CA ALA A 110 21.55 -37.60 1.81
C ALA A 110 20.33 -37.82 0.89
N ALA A 111 20.51 -38.61 -0.16
CA ALA A 111 19.42 -39.04 -1.02
C ALA A 111 18.50 -40.01 -0.26
N SER A 112 17.19 -39.77 -0.35
CA SER A 112 16.16 -40.64 0.24
C SER A 112 16.19 -42.07 -0.32
N ALA A 113 15.47 -43.00 0.32
CA ALA A 113 15.29 -44.36 -0.17
C ALA A 113 14.74 -44.44 -1.61
N LYS A 114 14.03 -43.40 -2.07
CA LYS A 114 13.51 -43.26 -3.44
C LYS A 114 14.52 -42.62 -4.42
N GLY A 115 15.77 -42.41 -4.01
CA GLY A 115 16.83 -41.82 -4.84
C GLY A 115 16.65 -40.31 -5.13
N LYS A 116 15.97 -39.58 -4.25
CA LYS A 116 15.75 -38.12 -4.38
C LYS A 116 16.45 -37.37 -3.25
N ALA A 117 17.27 -36.37 -3.61
CA ALA A 117 17.82 -35.38 -2.72
C ALA A 117 17.23 -33.99 -3.04
N ILE A 118 16.94 -33.18 -2.03
CA ILE A 118 16.41 -31.82 -2.19
C ILE A 118 17.35 -30.86 -1.46
N LEU A 119 18.09 -30.05 -2.21
CA LEU A 119 19.04 -29.11 -1.65
C LEU A 119 18.42 -27.71 -1.63
N PRO A 120 18.28 -27.06 -0.46
CA PRO A 120 17.98 -25.64 -0.41
C PRO A 120 19.22 -24.86 -0.87
N ILE A 121 19.11 -24.15 -1.99
CA ILE A 121 20.22 -23.38 -2.57
C ILE A 121 19.87 -21.90 -2.63
N VAL A 122 20.93 -21.08 -2.59
CA VAL A 122 20.87 -19.64 -2.86
C VAL A 122 21.59 -19.40 -4.18
N ALA A 123 20.93 -18.72 -5.11
CA ALA A 123 21.50 -18.40 -6.41
C ALA A 123 21.73 -16.89 -6.53
N PRO A 124 22.90 -16.43 -7.02
CA PRO A 124 23.12 -15.04 -7.35
C PRO A 124 22.58 -14.68 -8.75
N PRO A 125 22.38 -13.38 -9.05
CA PRO A 125 21.95 -12.95 -10.38
C PRO A 125 22.93 -13.39 -11.48
N GLY A 126 22.40 -13.87 -12.61
CA GLY A 126 23.21 -14.29 -13.76
C GLY A 126 23.67 -15.75 -13.73
N VAL A 127 23.65 -16.43 -12.57
CA VAL A 127 23.97 -17.86 -12.48
C VAL A 127 22.75 -18.69 -12.89
N ARG A 128 22.91 -19.48 -13.95
CA ARG A 128 21.83 -20.31 -14.54
C ARG A 128 22.09 -21.81 -14.45
N GLN A 129 23.21 -22.21 -13.86
CA GLN A 129 23.64 -23.60 -13.76
C GLN A 129 24.24 -23.84 -12.38
N ALA A 130 24.11 -25.07 -11.91
CA ALA A 130 24.73 -25.56 -10.69
C ALA A 130 25.54 -26.82 -11.00
N THR A 131 26.73 -26.94 -10.42
CA THR A 131 27.53 -28.17 -10.49
C THR A 131 27.19 -29.02 -9.26
N VAL A 132 26.53 -30.14 -9.47
CA VAL A 132 26.14 -31.09 -8.42
C VAL A 132 27.21 -32.16 -8.30
N VAL A 133 27.62 -32.45 -7.07
CA VAL A 133 28.55 -33.53 -6.73
C VAL A 133 27.80 -34.60 -5.95
N ILE A 134 27.85 -35.84 -6.42
CA ILE A 134 27.20 -37.00 -5.78
C ILE A 134 28.30 -37.96 -5.30
N SER A 135 28.31 -38.23 -4.00
CA SER A 135 29.32 -39.06 -3.32
C SER A 135 28.64 -40.19 -2.54
N GLY A 136 29.05 -41.45 -2.76
CA GLY A 136 28.42 -42.60 -2.08
C GLY A 136 28.66 -43.97 -2.73
N GLY A 137 29.79 -44.14 -3.44
CA GLY A 137 30.16 -45.33 -4.21
C GLY A 137 31.63 -45.27 -4.66
N SER A 138 31.95 -45.72 -5.87
CA SER A 138 33.32 -45.81 -6.45
C SER A 138 34.03 -44.48 -6.75
N GLY A 139 33.51 -43.35 -6.26
CA GLY A 139 34.09 -42.01 -6.45
C GLY A 139 33.01 -40.92 -6.60
N PRO A 140 33.39 -39.62 -6.53
CA PRO A 140 32.47 -38.51 -6.73
C PRO A 140 32.08 -38.38 -8.21
N VAL A 141 30.78 -38.22 -8.48
CA VAL A 141 30.26 -37.94 -9.83
C VAL A 141 29.80 -36.49 -9.91
N LEU A 142 30.31 -35.75 -10.89
CA LEU A 142 29.90 -34.36 -11.17
C LEU A 142 28.81 -34.32 -12.24
N ARG A 143 27.81 -33.46 -12.05
CA ARG A 143 26.73 -33.20 -13.01
C ARG A 143 26.38 -31.73 -13.07
N GLU A 144 26.21 -31.18 -14.26
CA GLU A 144 25.63 -29.86 -14.42
C GLU A 144 24.10 -29.93 -14.44
N VAL A 145 23.46 -29.06 -13.67
CA VAL A 145 22.00 -28.95 -13.60
C VAL A 145 21.61 -27.51 -13.89
N ALA A 146 20.74 -27.32 -14.88
CA ALA A 146 20.19 -26.01 -15.17
C ALA A 146 19.31 -25.51 -14.01
N LEU A 147 19.48 -24.25 -13.65
CA LEU A 147 18.61 -23.55 -12.73
C LEU A 147 17.52 -22.84 -13.55
N GLU A 148 16.26 -23.14 -13.26
CA GLU A 148 15.11 -22.47 -13.87
C GLU A 148 14.99 -21.04 -13.34
N VAL A 149 15.76 -20.13 -13.94
CA VAL A 149 15.78 -18.70 -13.59
C VAL A 149 15.22 -17.91 -14.76
N PRO A 150 14.06 -17.25 -14.61
CA PRO A 150 13.51 -16.36 -15.62
C PRO A 150 14.48 -15.21 -15.96
N PRO A 151 14.44 -14.67 -17.18
CA PRO A 151 15.13 -13.42 -17.48
C PRO A 151 14.57 -12.30 -16.58
N TYR A 152 15.43 -11.37 -16.19
CA TYR A 152 15.07 -10.24 -15.33
C TYR A 152 15.43 -8.91 -15.99
N ASN A 153 14.80 -7.83 -15.55
CA ASN A 153 15.03 -6.51 -16.09
C ASN A 153 16.41 -5.99 -15.69
N ARG A 154 17.24 -5.65 -16.69
CA ARG A 154 18.60 -5.13 -16.53
C ARG A 154 18.70 -3.65 -16.88
N LEU A 155 17.57 -2.95 -16.97
CA LEU A 155 17.49 -1.57 -17.42
C LEU A 155 16.90 -0.68 -16.32
N ILE A 156 17.49 0.50 -16.14
CA ILE A 156 16.93 1.59 -15.34
C ILE A 156 17.09 2.91 -16.08
N ALA A 157 16.17 3.85 -15.83
CA ALA A 157 16.27 5.20 -16.32
C ALA A 157 15.96 6.23 -15.21
N ALA A 158 16.55 7.41 -15.32
CA ALA A 158 16.27 8.58 -14.50
C ALA A 158 16.21 9.82 -15.39
N VAL A 159 15.33 10.77 -15.08
CA VAL A 159 15.21 12.03 -15.80
C VAL A 159 15.54 13.19 -14.86
N VAL A 160 16.35 14.13 -15.34
CA VAL A 160 16.79 15.30 -14.58
C VAL A 160 16.66 16.59 -15.40
N PRO A 161 16.08 17.66 -14.83
CA PRO A 161 15.27 17.65 -13.62
C PRO A 161 13.98 16.81 -13.78
N ALA A 162 13.37 16.40 -12.66
CA ALA A 162 12.09 15.68 -12.68
C ALA A 162 10.89 16.54 -13.15
N THR A 163 11.05 17.87 -13.17
CA THR A 163 10.07 18.86 -13.64
C THR A 163 10.71 19.86 -14.60
N ALA A 164 10.02 20.22 -15.68
CA ALA A 164 10.50 21.25 -16.61
C ALA A 164 9.34 22.04 -17.24
N PRO A 165 9.54 23.34 -17.55
CA PRO A 165 8.54 24.10 -18.29
C PRO A 165 8.43 23.64 -19.74
N ALA A 166 7.21 23.66 -20.28
CA ALA A 166 6.94 23.44 -21.71
C ALA A 166 7.24 24.70 -22.55
N ASP A 167 8.46 25.22 -22.47
CA ASP A 167 8.88 26.49 -23.07
C ASP A 167 9.66 26.35 -24.40
N GLY A 168 9.93 25.11 -24.82
CA GLY A 168 10.73 24.82 -26.02
C GLY A 168 12.22 25.15 -25.88
N LYS A 169 12.72 25.45 -24.68
CA LYS A 169 14.08 25.96 -24.44
C LYS A 169 14.79 25.25 -23.31
N THR A 170 14.09 24.90 -22.25
CA THR A 170 14.67 24.30 -21.05
C THR A 170 15.02 22.84 -21.33
N PRO A 171 16.31 22.48 -21.40
CA PRO A 171 16.69 21.10 -21.65
C PRO A 171 16.45 20.24 -20.41
N VAL A 172 16.16 18.97 -20.63
CA VAL A 172 16.23 17.92 -19.62
C VAL A 172 17.12 16.79 -20.15
N ARG A 173 17.64 15.99 -19.22
CA ARG A 173 18.49 14.86 -19.54
C ARG A 173 17.88 13.56 -19.02
N LEU A 174 17.79 12.58 -19.90
CA LEU A 174 17.41 11.22 -19.58
C LEU A 174 18.69 10.39 -19.50
N HIS A 175 18.96 9.84 -18.31
CA HIS A 175 20.05 8.90 -18.09
C HIS A 175 19.50 7.48 -18.05
N VAL A 176 20.02 6.61 -18.91
CA VAL A 176 19.67 5.19 -19.00
C VAL A 176 20.89 4.37 -18.65
N PHE A 177 20.69 3.33 -17.85
CA PHE A 177 21.73 2.36 -17.55
C PHE A 177 21.23 0.94 -17.84
N TYR A 178 21.98 0.25 -18.70
CA TYR A 178 21.76 -1.14 -19.08
C TYR A 178 22.91 -2.00 -18.56
N ASP A 179 22.61 -2.91 -17.61
CA ASP A 179 23.62 -3.74 -16.97
C ASP A 179 23.97 -4.96 -17.83
N VAL A 180 25.01 -4.81 -18.63
CA VAL A 180 25.52 -5.85 -19.54
C VAL A 180 26.85 -6.46 -19.07
N GLY A 181 27.18 -6.31 -17.80
CA GLY A 181 28.38 -6.94 -17.22
C GLY A 181 29.69 -6.46 -17.84
N GLY A 182 29.73 -5.21 -18.32
CA GLY A 182 30.92 -4.61 -18.94
C GLY A 182 31.00 -4.78 -20.46
N ALA A 183 30.10 -5.55 -21.08
CA ALA A 183 29.99 -5.57 -22.53
C ALA A 183 29.53 -4.20 -23.07
N GLU A 184 29.92 -3.86 -24.29
CA GLU A 184 29.42 -2.67 -24.97
C GLU A 184 28.21 -3.05 -25.82
N VAL A 185 27.16 -2.21 -25.76
CA VAL A 185 25.97 -2.39 -26.59
C VAL A 185 25.87 -1.18 -27.52
N PRO A 186 25.73 -1.39 -28.83
CA PRO A 186 25.50 -0.31 -29.78
C PRO A 186 24.30 0.54 -29.36
N ALA A 187 24.47 1.86 -29.38
CA ALA A 187 23.45 2.79 -28.89
C ALA A 187 22.14 2.76 -29.69
N ASP A 188 22.20 2.35 -30.95
CA ASP A 188 21.03 2.16 -31.83
C ASP A 188 20.12 1.01 -31.39
N ARG A 189 20.61 0.07 -30.57
CA ARG A 189 19.79 -0.97 -29.94
C ARG A 189 18.99 -0.46 -28.74
N VAL A 190 19.32 0.70 -28.18
CA VAL A 190 18.58 1.30 -27.06
C VAL A 190 17.54 2.25 -27.63
N ARG A 191 16.29 1.79 -27.63
CA ARG A 191 15.14 2.55 -28.13
C ARG A 191 14.57 3.39 -27.02
N VAL A 192 14.55 4.71 -27.22
CA VAL A 192 13.88 5.67 -26.33
C VAL A 192 12.74 6.32 -27.10
N THR A 193 11.52 6.14 -26.60
CA THR A 193 10.30 6.73 -27.15
C THR A 193 9.71 7.69 -26.12
N ALA A 194 9.62 8.97 -26.47
CA ALA A 194 8.88 9.95 -25.68
C ALA A 194 7.41 9.99 -26.15
N SER A 195 6.47 10.20 -25.23
CA SER A 195 5.05 10.37 -25.57
C SER A 195 4.78 11.63 -26.40
N GLU A 196 5.68 12.61 -26.31
CA GLU A 196 5.67 13.84 -27.09
C GLU A 196 7.14 14.27 -27.34
N GLY A 197 7.39 14.95 -28.46
CA GLY A 197 8.72 15.43 -28.82
C GLY A 197 9.70 14.31 -29.21
N GLN A 198 10.99 14.67 -29.32
CA GLN A 198 12.05 13.74 -29.70
C GLN A 198 13.22 13.82 -28.73
N THR A 199 13.89 12.68 -28.52
CA THR A 199 15.11 12.60 -27.73
C THR A 199 16.33 12.52 -28.65
N THR A 200 17.44 13.10 -28.24
CA THR A 200 18.71 13.06 -28.97
C THR A 200 19.78 12.43 -28.09
N LEU A 201 20.44 11.37 -28.56
CA LEU A 201 21.56 10.77 -27.83
C LEU A 201 22.72 11.78 -27.75
N VAL A 202 23.26 11.96 -26.54
CA VAL A 202 24.38 12.84 -26.22
C VAL A 202 25.64 12.03 -25.96
N GLU A 203 25.53 10.97 -25.16
CA GLU A 203 26.66 10.16 -24.74
C GLU A 203 26.25 8.69 -24.63
N ALA A 204 27.13 7.79 -25.05
CA ALA A 204 27.01 6.36 -24.83
C ALA A 204 28.38 5.81 -24.40
N SER A 205 28.47 5.27 -23.19
CA SER A 205 29.69 4.64 -22.70
C SER A 205 29.38 3.56 -21.66
N GLN A 206 30.00 2.38 -21.79
CA GLN A 206 29.93 1.30 -20.79
C GLN A 206 28.50 0.95 -20.31
N GLY A 207 27.53 0.89 -21.23
CA GLY A 207 26.13 0.59 -20.92
C GLY A 207 25.34 1.76 -20.30
N ARG A 208 25.94 2.95 -20.20
CA ARG A 208 25.27 4.21 -19.85
C ARG A 208 24.95 4.98 -21.13
N TYR A 209 23.73 5.51 -21.21
CA TYR A 209 23.28 6.32 -22.32
C TYR A 209 22.64 7.58 -21.77
N SER A 210 23.01 8.73 -22.33
CA SER A 210 22.43 10.02 -21.97
C SER A 210 21.72 10.60 -23.17
N TYR A 211 20.46 10.95 -23.01
CA TYR A 211 19.66 11.59 -24.04
C TYR A 211 19.24 12.98 -23.59
N ARG A 212 19.32 13.95 -24.51
CA ARG A 212 18.74 15.27 -24.34
C ARG A 212 17.31 15.28 -24.83
N TYR A 213 16.44 15.94 -24.08
CA TYR A 213 15.06 16.23 -24.47
C TYR A 213 14.77 17.70 -24.20
N VAL A 214 13.96 18.32 -25.05
CA VAL A 214 13.45 19.68 -24.84
C VAL A 214 11.92 19.59 -24.92
N PRO A 215 11.19 19.91 -23.84
CA PRO A 215 9.74 19.91 -23.86
C PRO A 215 9.17 20.74 -25.01
N THR A 216 8.21 20.18 -25.75
CA THR A 216 7.55 20.88 -26.85
C THR A 216 6.92 22.19 -26.32
N PRO A 217 7.20 23.34 -26.96
CA PRO A 217 6.63 24.61 -26.53
C PRO A 217 5.10 24.60 -26.62
N GLY A 218 4.45 25.03 -25.54
CA GLY A 218 2.98 25.11 -25.49
C GLY A 218 2.26 23.77 -25.38
N SER A 219 2.97 22.68 -25.04
CA SER A 219 2.33 21.38 -24.77
C SER A 219 1.21 21.52 -23.73
N SER A 220 0.06 20.91 -24.01
CA SER A 220 -1.07 20.81 -23.09
C SER A 220 -0.96 19.60 -22.16
N ALA A 221 0.05 18.74 -22.34
CA ALA A 221 0.30 17.60 -21.49
C ALA A 221 0.83 18.07 -20.12
N SER A 222 0.39 17.42 -19.05
CA SER A 222 0.94 17.62 -17.71
C SER A 222 2.24 16.85 -17.49
N GLU A 223 2.57 15.91 -18.36
CA GLU A 223 3.74 15.04 -18.26
C GLU A 223 4.19 14.49 -19.61
N VAL A 224 5.47 14.15 -19.73
CA VAL A 224 6.05 13.38 -20.84
C VAL A 224 6.53 12.05 -20.30
N ARG A 225 6.07 10.95 -20.93
CA ARG A 225 6.49 9.59 -20.58
C ARG A 225 7.57 9.13 -21.54
N PHE A 226 8.70 8.69 -21.01
CA PHE A 226 9.76 8.01 -21.75
C PHE A 226 9.63 6.51 -21.55
N GLN A 227 9.52 5.77 -22.65
CA GLN A 227 9.62 4.32 -22.68
C GLN A 227 10.95 3.93 -23.27
N ILE A 228 11.69 3.08 -22.56
CA ILE A 228 13.00 2.61 -22.98
C ILE A 228 12.96 1.09 -23.10
N ALA A 229 13.47 0.57 -24.21
CA ALA A 229 13.63 -0.85 -24.47
C ALA A 229 14.98 -1.12 -25.16
N VAL A 230 15.46 -2.36 -25.05
CA VAL A 230 16.67 -2.80 -25.75
C VAL A 230 16.34 -3.87 -26.78
N ASP A 231 16.66 -3.60 -28.04
CA ASP A 231 16.47 -4.55 -29.14
C ASP A 231 17.26 -5.83 -28.86
N GLY A 232 16.60 -6.99 -28.89
CA GLY A 232 17.19 -8.30 -28.57
C GLY A 232 17.28 -8.65 -27.07
N ASP A 233 16.81 -7.78 -26.16
CA ASP A 233 16.53 -8.15 -24.76
C ASP A 233 15.10 -7.74 -24.37
N PRO A 234 14.11 -8.64 -24.51
CA PRO A 234 12.71 -8.32 -24.22
C PRO A 234 12.44 -8.01 -22.74
N ALA A 235 13.33 -8.43 -21.82
CA ALA A 235 13.20 -8.18 -20.38
C ALA A 235 13.74 -6.80 -19.98
N ALA A 236 14.62 -6.19 -20.78
CA ALA A 236 15.18 -4.87 -20.55
C ALA A 236 14.19 -3.78 -20.96
N ARG A 237 13.41 -3.30 -19.98
CA ARG A 237 12.42 -2.24 -20.18
C ARG A 237 12.44 -1.25 -19.02
N ALA A 238 12.30 0.03 -19.31
CA ALA A 238 12.20 1.07 -18.29
C ALA A 238 11.17 2.12 -18.72
N GLY A 239 10.56 2.75 -17.73
CA GLY A 239 9.66 3.88 -17.91
C GLY A 239 10.04 4.98 -16.94
N VAL A 240 10.07 6.22 -17.40
CA VAL A 240 10.26 7.39 -16.53
C VAL A 240 9.41 8.54 -17.02
N THR A 241 8.95 9.36 -16.10
CA THR A 241 8.03 10.46 -16.36
C THR A 241 8.69 11.80 -16.00
N LEU A 242 8.60 12.76 -16.90
CA LEU A 242 8.91 14.17 -16.66
C LEU A 242 7.60 14.92 -16.44
N ALA A 243 7.46 15.63 -15.32
CA ALA A 243 6.32 16.51 -15.11
C ALA A 243 6.53 17.85 -15.83
N LEU A 244 5.52 18.30 -16.57
CA LEU A 244 5.52 19.58 -17.25
C LEU A 244 4.86 20.64 -16.37
N VAL A 245 5.53 21.79 -16.23
CA VAL A 245 4.99 22.95 -15.52
C VAL A 245 4.75 24.10 -16.50
N ALA A 246 3.84 25.02 -16.16
CA ALA A 246 3.62 26.20 -16.98
C ALA A 246 4.90 27.05 -17.06
N PRO A 247 5.24 27.64 -18.23
CA PRO A 247 6.39 28.52 -18.34
C PRO A 247 6.23 29.72 -17.41
N THR A 248 7.30 30.11 -16.73
CA THR A 248 7.32 31.33 -15.91
C THR A 248 7.11 32.54 -16.83
N PRO A 249 6.11 33.42 -16.60
CA PRO A 249 5.89 34.57 -17.47
C PRO A 249 7.13 35.46 -17.50
N LYS A 250 7.71 35.67 -18.69
CA LYS A 250 8.79 36.62 -18.90
C LYS A 250 8.21 38.04 -18.87
N ALA A 251 8.28 38.67 -17.69
CA ALA A 251 7.96 40.07 -17.43
C ALA A 251 6.51 40.51 -17.72
N ALA A 252 5.83 40.99 -16.68
CA ALA A 252 4.73 41.93 -16.87
C ALA A 252 5.34 43.31 -17.16
N SER A 253 5.36 43.74 -18.42
CA SER A 253 5.67 45.13 -18.75
C SER A 253 4.44 45.98 -18.46
N VAL A 254 4.44 46.71 -17.36
CA VAL A 254 3.49 47.81 -17.14
C VAL A 254 3.98 48.98 -17.97
N GLN A 255 3.42 49.13 -19.18
CA GLN A 255 3.64 50.31 -20.00
C GLN A 255 2.49 51.27 -19.71
N ALA A 256 2.74 52.28 -18.88
CA ALA A 256 1.80 53.37 -18.66
C ALA A 256 1.80 54.26 -19.90
N ALA A 257 0.83 54.06 -20.79
CA ALA A 257 0.51 55.04 -21.81
C ALA A 257 -0.21 56.23 -21.14
N PRO A 258 0.18 57.49 -21.41
CA PRO A 258 -0.61 58.64 -20.97
C PRO A 258 -1.88 58.67 -21.82
N VAL A 259 -2.94 58.05 -21.31
CA VAL A 259 -4.28 58.13 -21.92
C VAL A 259 -5.01 59.29 -21.27
N LEU A 260 -5.26 60.32 -22.08
CA LEU A 260 -6.30 61.33 -21.85
C LEU A 260 -7.60 60.61 -21.51
N LEU A 261 -8.04 60.71 -20.26
CA LEU A 261 -9.27 60.12 -19.74
C LEU A 261 -10.48 60.49 -20.61
N PRO A 262 -11.11 59.55 -21.32
CA PRO A 262 -12.52 59.64 -21.62
C PRO A 262 -13.29 58.91 -20.52
N ALA A 263 -14.45 59.46 -20.18
CA ALA A 263 -15.50 58.94 -19.32
C ALA A 263 -15.32 57.52 -18.77
N GLN A 264 -15.35 57.43 -17.43
CA GLN A 264 -15.39 56.20 -16.65
C GLN A 264 -16.18 55.08 -17.31
N VAL A 265 -15.47 54.10 -17.85
CA VAL A 265 -15.99 52.73 -17.89
C VAL A 265 -15.86 52.22 -16.46
N VAL A 266 -16.98 52.24 -15.73
CA VAL A 266 -17.13 51.52 -14.47
C VAL A 266 -16.67 50.08 -14.75
N PRO A 267 -15.61 49.56 -14.10
CA PRO A 267 -15.33 48.15 -14.21
C PRO A 267 -16.58 47.45 -13.71
N GLU A 268 -17.19 46.60 -14.55
CA GLU A 268 -18.25 45.71 -14.08
C GLU A 268 -17.72 45.06 -12.80
N ARG A 269 -18.37 45.39 -11.69
CA ARG A 269 -17.96 44.99 -10.36
C ARG A 269 -18.04 43.47 -10.32
N ARG A 270 -16.92 42.79 -10.60
CA ARG A 270 -16.82 41.33 -10.44
C ARG A 270 -17.28 41.00 -9.02
N ALA A 271 -18.17 40.02 -8.92
CA ALA A 271 -18.72 39.60 -7.63
C ALA A 271 -17.57 39.22 -6.69
N THR A 272 -17.45 39.93 -5.57
CA THR A 272 -16.37 39.72 -4.60
C THR A 272 -16.70 38.50 -3.76
N LEU A 273 -15.89 37.44 -3.87
CA LEU A 273 -16.06 36.24 -3.06
C LEU A 273 -15.96 36.58 -1.56
N ARG A 274 -16.96 36.17 -0.77
CA ARG A 274 -17.00 36.41 0.68
C ARG A 274 -17.12 35.15 1.51
N GLN A 275 -17.82 34.12 1.02
CA GLN A 275 -17.91 32.84 1.72
C GLN A 275 -17.74 31.67 0.75
N ALA A 276 -17.15 30.59 1.26
CA ALA A 276 -16.92 29.36 0.51
C ALA A 276 -17.21 28.15 1.40
N TRP A 277 -18.22 27.34 1.10
CA TRP A 277 -18.44 26.06 1.78
C TRP A 277 -17.67 24.95 1.08
N ALA A 278 -17.18 23.99 1.86
CA ALA A 278 -16.34 22.91 1.37
C ALA A 278 -16.84 21.56 1.90
N ARG A 279 -16.99 20.59 1.01
CA ARG A 279 -17.40 19.23 1.35
C ARG A 279 -16.54 18.21 0.62
N PHE A 280 -15.99 17.26 1.36
CA PHE A 280 -15.29 16.11 0.78
C PHE A 280 -16.27 14.94 0.60
N SER A 281 -16.11 14.21 -0.49
CA SER A 281 -16.83 12.95 -0.75
C SER A 281 -15.86 11.90 -1.32
N PRO A 282 -15.62 10.77 -0.64
CA PRO A 282 -16.17 10.39 0.67
C PRO A 282 -15.66 11.30 1.80
N SER A 283 -16.36 11.29 2.95
CA SER A 283 -15.91 11.94 4.18
C SER A 283 -16.19 11.00 5.37
N PRO A 284 -15.15 10.54 6.10
CA PRO A 284 -13.75 10.89 5.94
C PRO A 284 -13.05 10.13 4.79
N VAL A 285 -11.97 10.70 4.25
CA VAL A 285 -11.11 10.10 3.21
C VAL A 285 -10.03 9.22 3.87
N LEU A 286 -9.73 8.05 3.30
CA LEU A 286 -8.65 7.21 3.82
C LEU A 286 -7.29 7.89 3.59
N ALA A 287 -6.49 7.98 4.64
CA ALA A 287 -5.11 8.44 4.58
C ALA A 287 -4.17 7.28 4.23
N ASP A 288 -4.22 6.80 2.99
CA ASP A 288 -3.43 5.67 2.48
C ASP A 288 -2.48 6.05 1.33
N GLY A 289 -2.37 7.34 1.02
CA GLY A 289 -1.56 7.85 -0.08
C GLY A 289 -2.12 7.59 -1.47
N VAL A 290 -3.26 6.91 -1.64
CA VAL A 290 -3.79 6.50 -2.97
C VAL A 290 -5.28 6.75 -3.13
N SER A 291 -6.03 6.88 -2.04
CA SER A 291 -7.45 7.15 -2.03
C SER A 291 -7.75 8.54 -2.55
N TRP A 292 -8.83 8.63 -3.30
CA TRP A 292 -9.33 9.86 -3.89
C TRP A 292 -10.60 10.33 -3.19
N ALA A 293 -10.78 11.65 -3.15
CA ALA A 293 -12.02 12.30 -2.76
C ALA A 293 -12.32 13.49 -3.68
N THR A 294 -13.59 13.79 -3.88
CA THR A 294 -14.03 15.02 -4.54
C THR A 294 -14.21 16.09 -3.47
N LEU A 295 -13.52 17.21 -3.63
CA LEU A 295 -13.80 18.46 -2.92
C LEU A 295 -14.83 19.25 -3.73
N ALA A 296 -16.05 19.36 -3.21
CA ALA A 296 -17.07 20.26 -3.71
C ALA A 296 -17.02 21.58 -2.95
N LEU A 297 -16.99 22.68 -3.68
CA LEU A 297 -16.99 24.05 -3.18
C LEU A 297 -18.25 24.77 -3.63
N GLU A 298 -18.86 25.53 -2.74
CA GLU A 298 -19.96 26.45 -3.05
C GLU A 298 -19.56 27.85 -2.62
N LEU A 299 -19.51 28.78 -3.59
CA LEU A 299 -19.01 30.14 -3.43
C LEU A 299 -20.15 31.15 -3.50
N ILE A 300 -20.17 32.09 -2.55
CA ILE A 300 -21.12 33.20 -2.55
C ILE A 300 -20.46 34.56 -2.30
N ASP A 301 -21.04 35.59 -2.89
CA ASP A 301 -20.63 36.98 -2.74
C ASP A 301 -21.28 37.64 -1.50
N GLU A 302 -21.05 38.95 -1.35
CA GLU A 302 -21.63 39.75 -0.27
C GLU A 302 -23.16 39.83 -0.32
N ALA A 303 -23.76 39.72 -1.51
CA ALA A 303 -25.21 39.76 -1.71
C ALA A 303 -25.86 38.38 -1.56
N GLY A 304 -25.09 37.34 -1.21
CA GLY A 304 -25.54 35.96 -1.12
C GLY A 304 -25.77 35.31 -2.49
N LYS A 305 -25.28 35.90 -3.58
CA LYS A 305 -25.37 35.34 -4.93
C LYS A 305 -24.19 34.42 -5.22
N PRO A 306 -24.38 33.39 -6.06
CA PRO A 306 -23.28 32.49 -6.42
C PRO A 306 -22.19 33.22 -7.23
N VAL A 307 -20.92 32.92 -6.94
CA VAL A 307 -19.77 33.52 -7.63
C VAL A 307 -19.30 32.64 -8.79
N GLU A 308 -19.50 33.10 -10.02
CA GLU A 308 -19.05 32.43 -11.24
C GLU A 308 -17.70 33.00 -11.73
N GLY A 309 -16.92 32.16 -12.42
CA GLY A 309 -15.63 32.55 -13.00
C GLY A 309 -14.52 32.87 -11.98
N ALA A 310 -14.62 32.38 -10.74
CA ALA A 310 -13.61 32.59 -9.70
C ALA A 310 -12.30 31.88 -10.04
N GLN A 311 -11.16 32.54 -9.81
CA GLN A 311 -9.83 31.98 -10.07
C GLN A 311 -9.29 31.30 -8.80
N LEU A 312 -9.88 30.14 -8.48
CA LEU A 312 -9.53 29.43 -7.25
C LEU A 312 -8.14 28.79 -7.32
N VAL A 313 -7.35 29.05 -6.28
CA VAL A 313 -6.07 28.40 -6.00
C VAL A 313 -6.25 27.49 -4.79
N LEU A 314 -5.98 26.20 -4.96
CA LEU A 314 -5.97 25.21 -3.89
C LEU A 314 -4.53 24.80 -3.59
N ALA A 315 -4.09 25.00 -2.35
CA ALA A 315 -2.81 24.51 -1.85
C ALA A 315 -3.03 23.60 -0.64
N ALA A 316 -2.74 22.30 -0.80
CA ALA A 316 -2.84 21.35 0.30
C ALA A 316 -1.51 21.31 1.08
N SER A 317 -1.57 21.26 2.41
CA SER A 317 -0.38 20.99 3.23
C SER A 317 0.10 19.53 3.11
N ALA A 318 -0.75 18.66 2.55
CA ALA A 318 -0.50 17.24 2.29
C ALA A 318 -1.42 16.73 1.18
N GLY A 319 -0.96 15.78 0.36
CA GLY A 319 -1.74 15.26 -0.76
C GLY A 319 -1.66 16.16 -1.99
N ALA A 320 -2.50 15.89 -2.99
CA ALA A 320 -2.49 16.61 -4.25
C ALA A 320 -3.90 16.86 -4.78
N PHE A 321 -4.11 18.03 -5.39
CA PHE A 321 -5.32 18.34 -6.12
C PHE A 321 -5.10 18.23 -7.63
N ALA A 322 -6.10 17.72 -8.33
CA ALA A 322 -6.28 17.96 -9.76
C ALA A 322 -6.79 19.39 -9.99
N LYS A 323 -6.89 19.80 -11.26
CA LYS A 323 -7.42 21.11 -11.65
C LYS A 323 -8.84 21.31 -11.09
N VAL A 324 -9.12 22.50 -10.58
CA VAL A 324 -10.47 22.93 -10.19
C VAL A 324 -11.34 23.11 -11.43
N VAL A 325 -12.53 22.54 -11.41
CA VAL A 325 -13.52 22.62 -12.49
C VAL A 325 -14.76 23.34 -11.98
N GLU A 326 -15.15 24.41 -12.67
CA GLU A 326 -16.41 25.10 -12.41
C GLU A 326 -17.59 24.27 -12.94
N ARG A 327 -18.64 24.15 -12.13
CA ARG A 327 -19.88 23.42 -12.44
C ARG A 327 -21.09 24.35 -12.64
N GLY A 328 -20.85 25.67 -12.59
CA GLY A 328 -21.86 26.72 -12.69
C GLY A 328 -22.59 26.99 -11.37
N ARG A 329 -23.32 28.10 -11.29
CA ARG A 329 -24.06 28.53 -10.09
C ARG A 329 -23.17 28.59 -8.85
N GLY A 330 -21.96 29.10 -9.01
CA GLY A 330 -20.97 29.22 -7.93
C GLY A 330 -20.46 27.90 -7.34
N ARG A 331 -20.70 26.76 -8.00
CA ARG A 331 -20.19 25.45 -7.58
C ARG A 331 -18.90 25.10 -8.32
N TYR A 332 -17.92 24.61 -7.58
CA TYR A 332 -16.62 24.17 -8.10
C TYR A 332 -16.27 22.80 -7.55
N GLU A 333 -15.52 22.01 -8.31
CA GLU A 333 -15.08 20.67 -7.90
C GLU A 333 -13.58 20.48 -8.16
N ALA A 334 -12.90 19.77 -7.27
CA ALA A 334 -11.54 19.33 -7.48
C ALA A 334 -11.32 17.91 -6.95
N SER A 335 -10.59 17.08 -7.67
CA SER A 335 -10.20 15.75 -7.21
C SER A 335 -8.98 15.86 -6.29
N TYR A 336 -9.09 15.32 -5.09
CA TYR A 336 -8.06 15.29 -4.06
C TYR A 336 -7.52 13.88 -3.88
N ARG A 337 -6.21 13.69 -4.01
CA ARG A 337 -5.52 12.47 -3.62
C ARG A 337 -5.01 12.62 -2.19
N ALA A 338 -5.50 11.78 -1.30
CA ALA A 338 -5.14 11.81 0.11
C ALA A 338 -3.67 11.42 0.34
N PRO A 339 -2.99 12.00 1.34
CA PRO A 339 -1.66 11.59 1.79
C PRO A 339 -1.73 10.29 2.60
N ASP A 340 -0.58 9.79 3.05
CA ASP A 340 -0.44 8.67 3.98
C ASP A 340 -0.32 9.12 5.46
N ARG A 341 -0.90 10.26 5.81
CA ARG A 341 -0.91 10.83 7.18
C ARG A 341 -2.28 11.40 7.54
N LEU A 342 -2.57 11.50 8.84
CA LEU A 342 -3.90 11.86 9.34
C LEU A 342 -4.18 13.37 9.41
N GLU A 343 -3.20 14.20 9.09
CA GLU A 343 -3.28 15.65 9.20
C GLU A 343 -3.01 16.28 7.84
N ALA A 344 -4.01 17.00 7.35
CA ALA A 344 -3.93 17.80 6.15
C ALA A 344 -4.92 18.95 6.21
N THR A 345 -4.53 20.07 5.62
CA THR A 345 -5.32 21.28 5.46
C THR A 345 -5.23 21.76 4.03
N VAL A 346 -6.25 22.47 3.56
CA VAL A 346 -6.31 23.06 2.24
C VAL A 346 -6.47 24.56 2.38
N ARG A 347 -5.50 25.30 1.89
CA ARG A 347 -5.61 26.74 1.69
C ARG A 347 -6.33 26.99 0.37
N LEU A 348 -7.54 27.52 0.47
CA LEU A 348 -8.35 28.01 -0.64
C LEU A 348 -8.13 29.51 -0.74
N ALA A 349 -7.69 30.00 -1.91
CA ALA A 349 -7.54 31.42 -2.17
C ALA A 349 -8.19 31.81 -3.50
N ASP A 350 -8.74 33.02 -3.56
CA ASP A 350 -9.13 33.68 -4.81
C ASP A 350 -8.37 35.01 -4.91
N PRO A 351 -7.27 35.07 -5.67
CA PRO A 351 -6.46 36.28 -5.80
C PRO A 351 -7.23 37.48 -6.33
N GLY A 352 -8.29 37.27 -7.09
CA GLY A 352 -9.11 38.33 -7.68
C GLY A 352 -9.94 39.11 -6.66
N SER A 353 -10.30 38.48 -5.54
CA SER A 353 -11.05 39.09 -4.44
C SER A 353 -10.23 39.29 -3.17
N GLY A 354 -9.03 38.70 -3.09
CA GLY A 354 -8.24 38.63 -1.86
C GLY A 354 -8.80 37.65 -0.83
N PHE A 355 -9.82 36.85 -1.19
CA PHE A 355 -10.40 35.86 -0.29
C PHE A 355 -9.41 34.73 0.00
N GLU A 356 -9.31 34.35 1.27
CA GLU A 356 -8.50 33.23 1.71
C GLU A 356 -9.21 32.45 2.85
N ARG A 357 -9.18 31.13 2.78
CA ARG A 357 -9.72 30.23 3.81
C ARG A 357 -8.89 28.97 3.94
N THR A 358 -8.61 28.55 5.17
CA THR A 358 -8.04 27.23 5.44
C THR A 358 -9.15 26.23 5.80
N ILE A 359 -9.17 25.09 5.14
CA ILE A 359 -10.18 24.02 5.29
C ILE A 359 -9.47 22.76 5.81
N PRO A 360 -9.88 22.17 6.94
CA PRO A 360 -9.34 20.88 7.37
C PRO A 360 -9.80 19.76 6.42
N VAL A 361 -8.90 18.84 6.08
CA VAL A 361 -9.27 17.65 5.32
C VAL A 361 -9.74 16.57 6.30
N PRO A 362 -10.96 16.03 6.15
CA PRO A 362 -11.46 14.96 7.01
C PRO A 362 -10.78 13.65 6.63
N LEU A 363 -9.61 13.39 7.19
CA LEU A 363 -8.85 12.15 6.97
C LEU A 363 -9.19 11.11 8.04
N ARG A 364 -9.03 9.82 7.69
CA ARG A 364 -9.13 8.70 8.63
C ARG A 364 -8.03 7.66 8.41
N VAL A 365 -7.77 6.89 9.45
CA VAL A 365 -6.83 5.76 9.41
C VAL A 365 -7.32 4.73 8.39
N ASN A 366 -6.39 4.18 7.62
CA ASN A 366 -6.65 3.01 6.80
C ASN A 366 -6.97 1.80 7.71
N PRO A 367 -8.19 1.24 7.64
CA PRO A 367 -8.58 0.14 8.51
C PRO A 367 -7.82 -1.17 8.26
N GLY A 368 -6.97 -1.23 7.22
CA GLY A 368 -6.25 -2.43 6.81
C GLY A 368 -7.11 -3.34 5.93
N ARG A 369 -6.47 -4.29 5.25
CA ARG A 369 -7.19 -5.23 4.37
C ARG A 369 -7.66 -6.48 5.10
N PHE A 370 -6.99 -6.84 6.18
CA PHE A 370 -7.34 -7.99 7.01
C PHE A 370 -6.83 -7.76 8.42
N LEU A 371 -7.72 -7.92 9.39
CA LEU A 371 -7.40 -7.83 10.80
C LEU A 371 -7.69 -9.16 11.49
N LEU A 372 -6.83 -9.54 12.43
CA LEU A 372 -6.98 -10.76 13.23
C LEU A 372 -6.53 -10.48 14.66
N GLY A 373 -7.24 -11.02 15.64
CA GLY A 373 -6.74 -11.00 17.01
C GLY A 373 -7.66 -11.63 18.04
N PRO A 374 -7.26 -11.58 19.33
CA PRO A 374 -8.03 -12.16 20.41
C PRO A 374 -9.31 -11.37 20.68
N ARG A 375 -10.30 -12.09 21.21
CA ARG A 375 -11.60 -11.60 21.62
C ARG A 375 -11.96 -12.22 22.98
N VAL A 376 -12.51 -11.41 23.86
CA VAL A 376 -13.02 -11.83 25.16
C VAL A 376 -14.30 -11.07 25.46
N GLY A 377 -15.22 -11.71 26.15
CA GLY A 377 -16.44 -11.03 26.57
C GLY A 377 -17.31 -11.87 27.46
N PHE A 378 -18.53 -11.38 27.63
CA PHE A 378 -19.55 -12.02 28.42
C PHE A 378 -20.77 -12.26 27.56
N ALA A 379 -21.38 -13.43 27.71
CA ALA A 379 -22.61 -13.77 27.03
C ALA A 379 -23.66 -14.28 28.01
N HIS A 380 -24.90 -13.93 27.73
CA HIS A 380 -26.09 -14.32 28.45
C HIS A 380 -27.02 -15.03 27.46
N SER A 381 -27.18 -16.34 27.61
CA SER A 381 -28.26 -17.08 26.96
C SER A 381 -29.58 -16.52 27.48
N VAL A 382 -30.61 -16.30 26.66
CA VAL A 382 -31.89 -15.65 27.09
C VAL A 382 -32.71 -16.50 28.10
N GLY A 383 -32.09 -17.50 28.75
CA GLY A 383 -32.53 -18.21 29.96
C GLY A 383 -31.56 -17.96 31.13
N ASP A 384 -31.31 -18.98 31.98
CA ASP A 384 -30.56 -18.81 33.26
C ASP A 384 -29.02 -18.88 33.15
N LEU A 385 -28.45 -18.86 31.94
CA LEU A 385 -27.03 -19.18 31.74
C LEU A 385 -26.26 -17.99 31.19
N SER A 386 -25.22 -17.60 31.92
CA SER A 386 -24.31 -16.56 31.51
C SER A 386 -22.86 -16.94 31.82
N GLY A 387 -21.92 -16.45 31.03
CA GLY A 387 -20.53 -16.86 31.16
C GLY A 387 -19.56 -16.08 30.29
N VAL A 388 -18.28 -16.24 30.61
CA VAL A 388 -17.17 -15.67 29.85
C VAL A 388 -16.99 -16.42 28.54
N ARG A 389 -16.71 -15.68 27.47
CA ARG A 389 -16.28 -16.21 26.18
C ARG A 389 -14.88 -15.72 25.87
N VAL A 390 -14.06 -16.61 25.34
CA VAL A 390 -12.73 -16.29 24.82
C VAL A 390 -12.56 -16.87 23.43
N GLY A 391 -11.83 -16.19 22.56
CA GLY A 391 -11.69 -16.66 21.19
C GLY A 391 -10.83 -15.77 20.31
N ILE A 392 -10.98 -16.00 19.02
CA ILE A 392 -10.31 -15.25 17.96
C ILE A 392 -11.35 -14.60 17.06
N ASP A 393 -10.97 -13.46 16.51
CA ASP A 393 -11.81 -12.67 15.62
C ASP A 393 -10.99 -12.21 14.42
N ALA A 394 -11.54 -12.43 13.22
CA ALA A 394 -11.05 -11.91 11.96
C ALA A 394 -12.05 -10.91 11.39
N TRP A 395 -11.53 -9.80 10.82
CA TRP A 395 -12.33 -8.76 10.19
C TRP A 395 -11.67 -8.29 8.89
N MET A 396 -12.46 -8.20 7.82
CA MET A 396 -12.01 -7.76 6.50
C MET A 396 -12.90 -6.62 6.01
N PRO A 397 -12.40 -5.37 6.02
CA PRO A 397 -13.09 -4.24 5.40
C PRO A 397 -13.13 -4.40 3.89
N VAL A 398 -14.31 -4.20 3.29
CA VAL A 398 -14.53 -4.28 1.84
C VAL A 398 -15.22 -2.99 1.39
N ARG A 399 -14.64 -2.29 0.42
CA ARG A 399 -15.23 -1.07 -0.15
C ARG A 399 -16.05 -1.41 -1.39
N LEU A 400 -17.32 -0.98 -1.40
CA LEU A 400 -18.23 -1.08 -2.54
C LEU A 400 -18.79 0.32 -2.83
N GLY A 401 -18.23 0.97 -3.85
CA GLY A 401 -18.53 2.37 -4.17
C GLY A 401 -18.14 3.30 -3.01
N PRO A 402 -19.03 4.22 -2.57
CA PRO A 402 -18.76 5.13 -1.45
C PRO A 402 -18.90 4.45 -0.07
N SER A 403 -19.47 3.25 -0.03
CA SER A 403 -19.79 2.55 1.22
C SER A 403 -18.69 1.57 1.62
N LEU A 404 -18.47 1.44 2.93
CA LEU A 404 -17.59 0.44 3.51
C LEU A 404 -18.42 -0.64 4.19
N PHE A 405 -18.17 -1.88 3.80
CA PHE A 405 -18.69 -3.09 4.42
C PHE A 405 -17.57 -3.80 5.18
N GLY A 406 -17.94 -4.77 6.00
CA GLY A 406 -16.99 -5.66 6.65
C GLY A 406 -17.47 -7.09 6.66
N LEU A 407 -16.55 -8.01 6.39
CA LEU A 407 -16.74 -9.44 6.54
C LEU A 407 -16.02 -9.89 7.81
N GLY A 408 -16.76 -10.43 8.76
CA GLY A 408 -16.24 -10.85 10.06
C GLY A 408 -16.38 -12.35 10.27
N PHE A 409 -15.38 -12.98 10.89
CA PHE A 409 -15.44 -14.36 11.35
C PHE A 409 -14.97 -14.42 12.79
N SER A 410 -15.63 -15.19 13.65
CA SER A 410 -15.18 -15.40 15.02
C SER A 410 -15.38 -16.84 15.45
N LEU A 411 -14.40 -17.36 16.18
CA LEU A 411 -14.49 -18.65 16.85
C LEU A 411 -14.25 -18.42 18.34
N THR A 412 -15.24 -18.76 19.16
CA THR A 412 -15.18 -18.57 20.62
C THR A 412 -15.41 -19.90 21.34
N ARG A 413 -14.94 -19.98 22.59
CA ARG A 413 -15.30 -21.02 23.56
C ARG A 413 -15.99 -20.35 24.73
N GLY A 414 -17.12 -20.90 25.15
CA GLY A 414 -17.81 -20.54 26.39
C GLY A 414 -18.16 -21.79 27.18
N SER A 415 -18.38 -21.60 28.48
CA SER A 415 -18.84 -22.66 29.37
C SER A 415 -20.01 -22.13 30.20
N ALA A 416 -21.00 -22.99 30.45
CA ALA A 416 -22.14 -22.69 31.29
C ALA A 416 -22.44 -23.87 32.21
N ALA A 417 -22.94 -23.62 33.42
CA ALA A 417 -23.34 -24.67 34.34
C ALA A 417 -24.67 -24.32 35.00
N ARG A 418 -25.54 -25.32 35.16
CA ARG A 418 -26.81 -25.21 35.87
C ARG A 418 -26.88 -26.30 36.93
N THR A 419 -27.51 -25.98 38.04
CA THR A 419 -27.90 -26.99 39.02
C THR A 419 -29.40 -26.90 39.24
N VAL A 420 -30.10 -28.02 39.08
CA VAL A 420 -31.54 -28.12 39.28
C VAL A 420 -31.77 -29.05 40.46
N SER A 421 -32.66 -28.64 41.37
CA SER A 421 -33.10 -29.46 42.50
C SER A 421 -34.58 -29.80 42.35
N ASP A 422 -34.98 -30.96 42.83
CA ASP A 422 -36.40 -31.30 43.00
C ASP A 422 -37.07 -30.40 44.07
N PRO A 423 -38.40 -30.24 44.06
CA PRO A 423 -39.12 -29.43 45.06
C PRO A 423 -38.91 -29.90 46.51
N GLY A 424 -38.55 -31.18 46.71
CA GLY A 424 -38.24 -31.75 48.03
C GLY A 424 -36.78 -31.60 48.46
N GLY A 425 -35.89 -31.09 47.60
CA GLY A 425 -34.45 -30.93 47.85
C GLY A 425 -33.67 -32.25 47.98
N SER A 426 -34.30 -33.39 47.69
CA SER A 426 -33.73 -34.74 47.83
C SER A 426 -32.85 -35.15 46.63
N LEU A 427 -33.06 -34.53 45.47
CA LEU A 427 -32.36 -34.81 44.22
C LEU A 427 -31.80 -33.51 43.64
N ARG A 428 -30.48 -33.46 43.50
CA ARG A 428 -29.75 -32.34 42.90
C ARG A 428 -29.01 -32.83 41.65
N SER A 429 -29.38 -32.32 40.49
CA SER A 429 -28.69 -32.58 39.22
C SER A 429 -27.86 -31.36 38.83
N SER A 430 -26.56 -31.55 38.66
CA SER A 430 -25.67 -30.53 38.09
C SER A 430 -25.35 -30.90 36.65
N SER A 431 -25.55 -29.95 35.75
CA SER A 431 -25.25 -30.11 34.32
C SER A 431 -24.37 -28.96 33.87
N SER A 432 -23.31 -29.26 33.13
CA SER A 432 -22.42 -28.26 32.52
C SER A 432 -22.39 -28.42 31.00
N ALA A 433 -22.14 -27.31 30.31
CA ALA A 433 -22.09 -27.23 28.86
C ALA A 433 -20.88 -26.41 28.42
N ASP A 434 -19.99 -27.03 27.65
CA ASP A 434 -18.95 -26.34 26.90
C ASP A 434 -19.45 -26.12 25.46
N PHE A 435 -19.34 -24.90 24.94
CA PHE A 435 -19.84 -24.61 23.60
C PHE A 435 -18.87 -23.75 22.78
N TYR A 436 -18.90 -23.97 21.46
CA TYR A 436 -17.93 -23.44 20.50
C TYR A 436 -18.64 -22.71 19.34
N PRO A 437 -19.08 -21.45 19.53
CA PRO A 437 -19.70 -20.67 18.47
C PRO A 437 -18.69 -20.26 17.40
N LEU A 438 -19.01 -20.61 16.15
CA LEU A 438 -18.40 -20.11 14.93
C LEU A 438 -19.40 -19.16 14.25
N ALA A 439 -19.09 -17.88 14.18
CA ALA A 439 -19.96 -16.87 13.58
C ALA A 439 -19.35 -16.26 12.32
N GLY A 440 -20.16 -16.16 11.27
CA GLY A 440 -19.91 -15.32 10.09
C GLY A 440 -20.76 -14.05 10.15
N ARG A 441 -20.17 -12.90 9.84
CA ARG A 441 -20.80 -11.57 9.94
C ARG A 441 -20.61 -10.77 8.66
N LEU A 442 -21.66 -10.05 8.26
CA LEU A 442 -21.63 -9.00 7.25
C LEU A 442 -22.07 -7.69 7.92
N GLY A 443 -21.16 -6.73 8.00
CA GLY A 443 -21.39 -5.42 8.58
C GLY A 443 -21.40 -4.30 7.56
N TYR A 444 -22.19 -3.26 7.82
CA TYR A 444 -22.18 -1.99 7.13
C TYR A 444 -21.65 -0.90 8.07
N GLU A 445 -20.70 -0.08 7.60
CA GLU A 445 -20.17 1.04 8.36
C GLU A 445 -21.17 2.19 8.39
N LEU A 446 -21.85 2.35 9.53
CA LEU A 446 -22.85 3.40 9.74
C LEU A 446 -22.21 4.78 9.85
N TRP A 447 -21.01 4.84 10.42
CA TRP A 447 -20.28 6.08 10.64
C TRP A 447 -18.79 5.82 10.79
N ALA A 448 -17.99 6.79 10.34
CA ALA A 448 -16.56 6.81 10.58
C ALA A 448 -16.06 8.22 10.88
N GLY A 449 -15.23 8.32 11.91
CA GLY A 449 -14.37 9.46 12.18
C GLY A 449 -12.92 9.17 11.80
N GLN A 450 -11.99 9.95 12.36
CA GLN A 450 -10.56 9.83 12.05
C GLN A 450 -9.97 8.48 12.53
N ARG A 451 -10.40 8.00 13.70
CA ARG A 451 -9.93 6.74 14.31
C ARG A 451 -11.04 5.82 14.80
N LEU A 452 -12.25 6.34 14.99
CA LEU A 452 -13.40 5.59 15.50
C LEU A 452 -14.35 5.26 14.34
N SER A 453 -14.87 4.03 14.29
CA SER A 453 -15.90 3.62 13.35
C SER A 453 -17.00 2.82 14.05
N PHE A 454 -18.24 2.99 13.59
CA PHE A 454 -19.39 2.20 14.02
C PHE A 454 -19.90 1.34 12.87
N VAL A 455 -20.07 0.06 13.15
CA VAL A 455 -20.55 -0.94 12.20
C VAL A 455 -21.75 -1.63 12.80
N ALA A 456 -22.78 -1.89 12.01
CA ALA A 456 -23.87 -2.77 12.38
C ALA A 456 -24.16 -3.75 11.26
N GLY A 457 -24.71 -4.91 11.59
CA GLY A 457 -25.00 -5.89 10.57
C GLY A 457 -25.64 -7.15 11.09
N LEU A 458 -25.64 -8.13 10.20
CA LEU A 458 -26.25 -9.43 10.40
C LEU A 458 -25.22 -10.52 10.15
N GLY A 459 -25.52 -11.71 10.62
CA GLY A 459 -24.65 -12.86 10.52
C GLY A 459 -25.37 -14.17 10.76
N TYR A 460 -24.59 -15.22 10.81
CA TYR A 460 -25.06 -16.57 11.09
C TYR A 460 -24.04 -17.27 11.97
N THR A 461 -24.54 -18.02 12.94
CA THR A 461 -23.73 -18.73 13.93
C THR A 461 -24.02 -20.22 13.85
N VAL A 462 -22.96 -21.02 13.88
CA VAL A 462 -23.01 -22.46 14.10
C VAL A 462 -22.29 -22.74 15.42
N ALA A 463 -22.91 -23.47 16.33
CA ALA A 463 -22.33 -23.80 17.62
C ALA A 463 -22.34 -25.32 17.84
N LEU A 464 -21.19 -25.87 18.21
CA LEU A 464 -21.09 -27.21 18.79
C LEU A 464 -21.16 -27.05 20.32
N ALA A 465 -22.07 -27.77 20.97
CA ALA A 465 -22.19 -27.80 22.42
C ALA A 465 -21.98 -29.22 22.95
N HIS A 466 -21.15 -29.37 23.98
CA HIS A 466 -20.90 -30.61 24.69
C HIS A 466 -21.46 -30.49 26.11
N PHE A 467 -22.44 -31.32 26.42
CA PHE A 467 -23.14 -31.35 27.70
C PHE A 467 -22.61 -32.50 28.54
N THR A 468 -22.46 -32.25 29.84
CA THR A 468 -22.22 -33.28 30.85
C THR A 468 -23.25 -33.11 31.96
N SER A 469 -24.00 -34.18 32.26
CA SER A 469 -25.02 -34.21 33.30
C SER A 469 -24.68 -35.28 34.33
N ALA A 470 -24.82 -34.95 35.62
CA ALA A 470 -24.61 -35.89 36.72
C ALA A 470 -25.54 -37.11 36.65
N LEU A 471 -26.72 -36.96 36.03
CA LEU A 471 -27.74 -38.01 35.92
C LEU A 471 -27.89 -38.56 34.48
N GLY A 472 -27.55 -37.77 33.47
CA GLY A 472 -27.82 -38.07 32.05
C GLY A 472 -26.61 -38.48 31.19
N GLY A 473 -25.39 -38.45 31.73
CA GLY A 473 -24.17 -38.73 30.96
C GLY A 473 -23.72 -37.55 30.09
N ALA A 474 -22.95 -37.82 29.03
CA ALA A 474 -22.43 -36.79 28.12
C ALA A 474 -23.09 -36.84 26.74
N ALA A 475 -23.40 -35.68 26.18
CA ALA A 475 -24.03 -35.53 24.86
C ALA A 475 -23.38 -34.39 24.08
N SER A 476 -23.45 -34.43 22.74
CA SER A 476 -22.96 -33.34 21.89
C SER A 476 -24.04 -32.97 20.88
N GLU A 477 -24.33 -31.67 20.77
CA GLU A 477 -25.35 -31.15 19.87
C GLU A 477 -24.79 -30.02 19.00
N VAL A 478 -25.39 -29.85 17.83
CA VAL A 478 -25.09 -28.75 16.92
C VAL A 478 -26.31 -27.85 16.81
N GLY A 479 -26.12 -26.58 17.08
CA GLY A 479 -27.13 -25.53 16.89
C GLY A 479 -26.71 -24.56 15.81
N THR A 480 -27.68 -24.00 15.12
CA THR A 480 -27.43 -22.97 14.10
C THR A 480 -28.48 -21.89 14.18
N GLY A 481 -28.11 -20.65 13.88
CA GLY A 481 -29.12 -19.61 13.71
C GLY A 481 -28.58 -18.21 13.46
N PRO A 482 -29.49 -17.24 13.32
CA PRO A 482 -29.15 -15.88 12.91
C PRO A 482 -28.47 -15.10 14.03
N LEU A 483 -27.69 -14.10 13.63
CA LEU A 483 -26.97 -13.16 14.50
C LEU A 483 -27.23 -11.73 14.03
N GLY A 484 -27.52 -10.82 14.95
CA GLY A 484 -27.43 -9.38 14.74
C GLY A 484 -26.32 -8.80 15.62
N PHE A 485 -25.61 -7.78 15.13
CA PHE A 485 -24.54 -7.15 15.90
C PHE A 485 -24.39 -5.65 15.64
N ALA A 486 -23.84 -4.96 16.62
CA ALA A 486 -23.34 -3.59 16.51
C ALA A 486 -21.95 -3.52 17.15
N SER A 487 -21.00 -2.90 16.47
CA SER A 487 -19.61 -2.82 16.90
C SER A 487 -19.04 -1.41 16.76
N ALA A 488 -18.27 -1.00 17.76
CA ALA A 488 -17.40 0.17 17.71
C ALA A 488 -15.95 -0.29 17.60
N ALA A 489 -15.16 0.33 16.72
CA ALA A 489 -13.73 0.04 16.57
C ALA A 489 -12.91 1.34 16.61
N TYR A 490 -11.85 1.34 17.42
CA TYR A 490 -10.92 2.45 17.59
C TYR A 490 -9.51 2.05 17.12
N ALA A 491 -9.00 2.77 16.13
CA ALA A 491 -7.68 2.53 15.57
C ALA A 491 -6.56 3.02 16.51
N ILE A 492 -5.69 2.10 16.91
CA ILE A 492 -4.57 2.37 17.82
C ILE A 492 -3.36 1.49 17.48
N GLY A 493 -2.23 2.14 17.20
CA GLY A 493 -0.97 1.50 16.84
C GLY A 493 -1.10 0.61 15.58
N PRO A 494 -0.66 -0.66 15.61
CA PRO A 494 -0.73 -1.56 14.46
C PRO A 494 -2.13 -2.13 14.18
N GLY A 495 -3.15 -1.84 14.99
CA GLY A 495 -4.44 -2.53 14.96
C GLY A 495 -5.61 -1.71 15.50
N HIS A 496 -6.72 -2.37 15.79
CA HIS A 496 -7.94 -1.76 16.32
C HIS A 496 -8.37 -2.41 17.63
N LEU A 497 -8.65 -1.60 18.64
CA LEU A 497 -9.51 -2.02 19.74
C LEU A 497 -10.95 -2.07 19.22
N PHE A 498 -11.71 -3.09 19.60
CA PHE A 498 -13.13 -3.15 19.27
C PHE A 498 -13.97 -3.55 20.48
N ALA A 499 -15.22 -3.10 20.46
CA ALA A 499 -16.30 -3.58 21.31
C ALA A 499 -17.48 -3.95 20.41
N GLU A 500 -18.19 -5.02 20.73
CA GLU A 500 -19.31 -5.56 19.97
C GLU A 500 -20.42 -6.01 20.92
N ALA A 501 -21.63 -5.52 20.65
CA ALA A 501 -22.85 -6.05 21.21
C ALA A 501 -23.50 -6.94 20.16
N SER A 502 -23.92 -8.14 20.55
CA SER A 502 -24.54 -9.08 19.63
C SER A 502 -25.74 -9.81 20.24
N ALA A 503 -26.67 -10.21 19.39
CA ALA A 503 -27.84 -11.00 19.74
C ALA A 503 -27.98 -12.14 18.73
N SER A 504 -27.97 -13.38 19.19
CA SER A 504 -28.17 -14.55 18.33
C SER A 504 -29.06 -15.58 18.98
N SER A 505 -29.85 -16.27 18.13
CA SER A 505 -30.65 -17.43 18.53
C SER A 505 -29.97 -18.66 17.96
N VAL A 506 -29.42 -19.49 18.84
CA VAL A 506 -28.70 -20.71 18.47
C VAL A 506 -29.10 -21.78 19.50
N PRO A 507 -30.31 -22.34 19.38
CA PRO A 507 -30.80 -23.31 20.32
C PRO A 507 -30.00 -24.61 20.19
N VAL A 508 -29.52 -25.11 21.31
CA VAL A 508 -28.94 -26.45 21.47
C VAL A 508 -29.65 -27.14 22.63
N ALA A 509 -30.05 -28.39 22.45
CA ALA A 509 -30.87 -29.10 23.42
C ALA A 509 -30.44 -30.57 23.54
N ALA A 510 -30.06 -30.98 24.75
CA ALA A 510 -29.96 -32.37 25.18
C ALA A 510 -31.17 -32.73 26.06
N ALA A 511 -31.33 -34.01 26.41
CA ALA A 511 -32.51 -34.56 27.08
C ALA A 511 -32.97 -33.78 28.34
N ASP A 512 -32.02 -33.24 29.11
CA ASP A 512 -32.25 -32.52 30.36
C ASP A 512 -31.75 -31.07 30.35
N PHE A 513 -31.22 -30.57 29.23
CA PHE A 513 -30.53 -29.28 29.18
C PHE A 513 -30.77 -28.55 27.86
N LYS A 514 -31.29 -27.32 27.93
CA LYS A 514 -31.45 -26.41 26.80
C LYS A 514 -30.61 -25.16 27.01
N LEU A 515 -29.89 -24.74 25.97
CA LEU A 515 -29.03 -23.57 25.98
C LEU A 515 -29.20 -22.79 24.68
N GLU A 516 -29.23 -21.46 24.80
CA GLU A 516 -29.02 -20.56 23.67
C GLU A 516 -27.52 -20.29 23.55
N ALA A 517 -26.82 -21.08 22.73
CA ALA A 517 -25.36 -20.98 22.57
C ALA A 517 -24.92 -19.64 21.95
N GLY A 518 -25.86 -18.90 21.35
CA GLY A 518 -25.70 -17.55 20.82
C GLY A 518 -25.92 -16.50 21.90
N GLY A 519 -27.19 -16.29 22.28
CA GLY A 519 -27.61 -15.38 23.34
C GLY A 519 -27.35 -13.90 23.04
N LEU A 520 -27.47 -13.08 24.08
CA LEU A 520 -27.00 -11.69 24.10
C LEU A 520 -25.53 -11.69 24.52
N SER A 521 -24.65 -10.99 23.81
CA SER A 521 -23.24 -10.87 24.23
C SER A 521 -22.69 -9.45 24.12
N LEU A 522 -21.74 -9.16 25.00
CA LEU A 522 -20.88 -7.98 24.97
C LEU A 522 -19.43 -8.46 24.96
N GLU A 523 -18.76 -8.26 23.84
CA GLU A 523 -17.42 -8.77 23.58
C GLU A 523 -16.49 -7.65 23.12
N GLY A 524 -15.21 -7.75 23.44
CA GLY A 524 -14.21 -6.81 23.00
C GLY A 524 -12.89 -7.49 22.74
N GLY A 525 -11.98 -6.78 22.10
CA GLY A 525 -10.67 -7.33 21.78
C GLY A 525 -9.78 -6.36 21.03
N TYR A 526 -8.67 -6.90 20.53
CA TYR A 526 -7.72 -6.16 19.73
C TYR A 526 -7.38 -6.92 18.47
N ARG A 527 -7.57 -6.30 17.30
CA ARG A 527 -7.28 -6.92 16.00
C ARG A 527 -6.05 -6.27 15.38
N LEU A 528 -5.01 -7.05 15.11
CA LEU A 528 -3.80 -6.61 14.42
C LEU A 528 -4.02 -6.61 12.90
N ARG A 529 -3.50 -5.59 12.21
CA ARG A 529 -3.45 -5.59 10.74
C ARG A 529 -2.39 -6.57 10.26
N ILE A 530 -2.75 -7.49 9.37
CA ILE A 530 -1.81 -8.50 8.84
C ILE A 530 -1.38 -8.19 7.40
N PHE A 531 -2.15 -7.39 6.65
CA PHE A 531 -1.87 -7.03 5.26
C PHE A 531 -2.21 -5.59 4.89
#